data_AF-A0A918G414-F1
#
_entry.id   AF-A0A918G414-F1
#
_cell.length_a   1.000
_cell.length_b   1.000
_cell.length_c   1.000
_cell.angle_alpha   90.00
_cell.angle_beta   90.00
_cell.angle_gamma   90.00
#
_symmetry.space_group_name_H-M   'P 1'
#
loop_
_entity.id
_entity.type
_entity.pdbx_description
1 polymer ?
#
loop_
_entity_poly.entity_id
_entity_poly.type
_entity_poly.pdbx_seq_one_letter_code
_entity_poly.pdbx_strand_id
1 'polypeptide(L)'
;MSHTDPHQQSDSTALEAMVRRNALLESRIQRLEDIEEIKSLHRRYIRKLADRDWEGMADFFTEDAVTDIRWHGRTEGKKQLVEEVFDELHSLVKSADGYVLSSPVIELAAGAVQAYGEWTWHRHICEFRTTGGLMRVWGPWLEGRYKCHYERVDGRWKFKDMWFRVVLPDADPGHDEMQERLAVAGTQPHRTGTGLIRRDQDAPGDARP
;
A
#
# COMPACT_ATOMS: atom_id res chain seq x y z
N MET A 1 -3.17 22.53 -59.10
CA MET A 1 -4.21 21.80 -58.34
C MET A 1 -3.60 20.47 -57.96
N SER A 2 -3.20 20.28 -56.69
CA SER A 2 -2.61 19.02 -56.22
C SER A 2 -3.70 17.96 -56.18
N HIS A 3 -3.69 17.05 -57.15
CA HIS A 3 -4.58 15.90 -57.17
C HIS A 3 -3.99 14.85 -56.22
N THR A 4 -4.43 14.86 -54.97
CA THR A 4 -4.05 13.82 -54.00
C THR A 4 -4.77 12.54 -54.40
N ASP A 5 -4.00 11.48 -54.63
CA ASP A 5 -4.51 10.18 -55.09
C ASP A 5 -5.41 9.56 -54.00
N PRO A 6 -6.67 9.18 -54.30
CA PRO A 6 -7.60 8.59 -53.32
C PRO A 6 -7.03 7.36 -52.60
N HIS A 7 -6.15 6.60 -53.29
CA HIS A 7 -5.46 5.46 -52.70
C HIS A 7 -4.42 5.87 -51.64
N GLN A 8 -3.70 6.99 -51.84
CA GLN A 8 -2.77 7.53 -50.84
C GLN A 8 -3.49 8.06 -49.60
N GLN A 9 -4.69 8.64 -49.74
CA GLN A 9 -5.49 9.10 -48.60
C GLN A 9 -6.06 7.93 -47.79
N SER A 10 -6.47 6.84 -48.44
CA SER A 10 -6.94 5.62 -47.78
C SER A 10 -5.84 4.96 -46.96
N ASP A 11 -4.64 4.81 -47.53
CA ASP A 11 -3.48 4.22 -46.84
C ASP A 11 -3.00 5.08 -45.66
N SER A 12 -3.00 6.41 -45.81
CA SER A 12 -2.69 7.35 -44.71
C SER A 12 -3.70 7.21 -43.56
N THR A 13 -5.00 7.12 -43.87
CA THR A 13 -6.06 7.00 -42.86
C THR A 13 -5.98 5.68 -42.09
N ALA A 14 -5.67 4.58 -42.78
CA ALA A 14 -5.48 3.27 -42.18
C ALA A 14 -4.24 3.23 -41.27
N LEU A 15 -3.13 3.82 -41.72
CA LEU A 15 -1.90 3.95 -40.92
C LEU A 15 -2.15 4.76 -39.64
N GLU A 16 -2.82 5.90 -39.73
CA GLU A 16 -3.16 6.72 -38.56
C GLU A 16 -4.08 5.98 -37.59
N ALA A 17 -5.05 5.22 -38.09
CA ALA A 17 -5.92 4.40 -37.24
C ALA A 17 -5.12 3.31 -36.50
N MET A 18 -4.14 2.71 -37.16
CA MET A 18 -3.24 1.73 -36.56
C MET A 18 -2.33 2.36 -35.50
N VAL A 19 -1.78 3.55 -35.76
CA VAL A 19 -0.97 4.31 -34.78
C VAL A 19 -1.80 4.67 -33.55
N ARG A 20 -3.02 5.19 -33.74
CA ARG A 20 -3.94 5.48 -32.62
C ARG A 20 -4.27 4.23 -31.80
N ARG A 21 -4.51 3.10 -32.48
CA ARG A 21 -4.77 1.82 -31.81
C ARG A 21 -3.56 1.35 -31.01
N ASN A 22 -2.35 1.47 -31.56
CA ASN A 22 -1.12 1.09 -30.87
C ASN A 22 -0.90 1.97 -29.63
N ALA A 23 -1.02 3.29 -29.75
CA ALA A 23 -0.89 4.20 -28.61
C ALA A 23 -1.90 3.89 -27.48
N LEU A 24 -3.14 3.52 -27.83
CA LEU A 24 -4.14 3.08 -26.86
C LEU A 24 -3.75 1.76 -26.19
N LEU A 25 -3.20 0.81 -26.94
CA LEU A 25 -2.75 -0.47 -26.39
C LEU A 25 -1.53 -0.30 -25.49
N GLU A 26 -0.53 0.49 -25.90
CA GLU A 26 0.65 0.83 -25.11
C GLU A 26 0.25 1.49 -23.78
N SER A 27 -0.66 2.47 -23.83
CA SER A 27 -1.20 3.12 -22.64
C SER A 27 -1.91 2.15 -21.69
N ARG A 28 -2.69 1.21 -22.25
CA ARG A 28 -3.36 0.17 -21.46
C ARG A 28 -2.40 -0.84 -20.85
N ILE A 29 -1.37 -1.25 -21.59
CA ILE A 29 -0.34 -2.17 -21.13
C ILE A 29 0.47 -1.53 -20.00
N GLN A 30 0.96 -0.30 -20.21
CA GLN A 30 1.71 0.44 -19.20
C GLN A 30 0.92 0.53 -17.89
N ARG A 31 -0.37 0.86 -17.95
CA ARG A 31 -1.22 0.91 -16.75
C ARG A 31 -1.34 -0.44 -16.04
N LEU A 32 -1.39 -1.55 -16.78
CA LEU A 32 -1.42 -2.89 -16.17
C LEU A 32 -0.07 -3.26 -15.54
N GLU A 33 1.03 -2.90 -16.19
CA GLU A 33 2.38 -3.07 -15.67
C GLU A 33 2.59 -2.25 -14.39
N ASP A 34 2.16 -0.99 -14.37
CA ASP A 34 2.21 -0.12 -13.19
C ASP A 34 1.38 -0.70 -12.02
N ILE A 35 0.17 -1.19 -12.30
CA ILE A 35 -0.67 -1.85 -11.27
C ILE A 35 0.04 -3.09 -10.72
N GLU A 36 0.67 -3.91 -11.57
CA GLU A 36 1.41 -5.08 -11.12
C GLU A 36 2.70 -4.71 -10.36
N GLU A 37 3.36 -3.63 -10.74
CA GLU A 37 4.52 -3.10 -10.00
C GLU A 37 4.11 -2.63 -8.60
N ILE A 38 2.99 -1.92 -8.45
CA ILE A 38 2.45 -1.53 -7.13
C ILE A 38 2.12 -2.77 -6.30
N LYS A 39 1.54 -3.82 -6.90
CA LYS A 39 1.32 -5.09 -6.19
C LYS A 39 2.62 -5.76 -5.80
N SER A 40 3.62 -5.75 -6.67
CA SER A 40 4.95 -6.30 -6.42
C SER A 40 5.68 -5.54 -5.30
N LEU A 41 5.55 -4.22 -5.25
CA LEU A 41 6.04 -3.39 -4.15
C LEU A 41 5.47 -3.85 -2.81
N HIS A 42 4.15 -4.02 -2.69
CA HIS A 42 3.53 -4.53 -1.47
C HIS A 42 3.99 -5.95 -1.11
N ARG A 43 4.12 -6.86 -2.08
CA ARG A 43 4.63 -8.22 -1.83
C ARG A 43 6.05 -8.21 -1.27
N ARG A 44 6.93 -7.36 -1.82
CA ARG A 44 8.31 -7.20 -1.32
C ARG A 44 8.35 -6.53 0.04
N TYR A 45 7.51 -5.52 0.28
CA TYR A 45 7.37 -4.85 1.56
C TYR A 45 6.94 -5.82 2.67
N ILE A 46 5.86 -6.59 2.44
CA ILE A 46 5.37 -7.58 3.41
C ILE A 46 6.36 -8.74 3.60
N ARG A 47 7.13 -9.11 2.58
CA ARG A 47 8.22 -10.08 2.73
C ARG A 47 9.28 -9.57 3.69
N LYS A 48 9.76 -8.33 3.52
CA LYS A 48 10.73 -7.73 4.45
C LYS A 48 10.18 -7.61 5.87
N LEU A 49 8.89 -7.27 6.02
CA LEU A 49 8.21 -7.28 7.33
C LEU A 49 8.23 -8.68 7.97
N ALA A 50 7.93 -9.73 7.20
CA ALA A 50 7.98 -11.11 7.69
C ALA A 50 9.40 -11.55 8.06
N ASP A 51 10.39 -11.13 7.27
CA ASP A 51 11.81 -11.43 7.48
C ASP A 51 12.46 -10.52 8.54
N ARG A 52 11.73 -9.50 9.03
CA ARG A 52 12.17 -8.49 10.02
C ARG A 52 13.37 -7.66 9.54
N ASP A 53 13.42 -7.41 8.24
CA ASP A 53 14.41 -6.55 7.60
C ASP A 53 13.91 -5.09 7.63
N TRP A 54 14.02 -4.47 8.81
CA TRP A 54 13.52 -3.13 9.08
C TRP A 54 14.30 -2.04 8.32
N GLU A 55 15.62 -2.19 8.21
CA GLU A 55 16.47 -1.27 7.44
C GLU A 55 16.04 -1.24 5.97
N GLY A 56 15.82 -2.42 5.36
CA GLY A 56 15.39 -2.52 3.98
C GLY A 56 13.95 -2.10 3.71
N MET A 57 13.10 -1.93 4.74
CA MET A 57 11.72 -1.49 4.57
C MET A 57 11.62 0.00 4.21
N ALA A 58 12.56 0.83 4.68
CA ALA A 58 12.56 2.27 4.43
C ALA A 58 12.70 2.62 2.94
N ASP A 59 13.36 1.76 2.15
CA ASP A 59 13.61 1.97 0.72
C ASP A 59 12.34 2.02 -0.14
N PHE A 60 11.25 1.44 0.35
CA PHE A 60 9.95 1.44 -0.34
C PHE A 60 9.22 2.79 -0.24
N PHE A 61 9.68 3.69 0.62
CA PHE A 61 9.06 4.99 0.84
C PHE A 61 9.80 6.09 0.06
N THR A 62 9.04 7.10 -0.35
CA THR A 62 9.58 8.39 -0.78
C THR A 62 10.32 9.07 0.39
N GLU A 63 11.21 10.01 0.09
CA GLU A 63 12.01 10.65 1.15
C GLU A 63 11.13 11.48 2.11
N ASP A 64 10.09 12.09 1.57
CA ASP A 64 9.11 12.92 2.25
C ASP A 64 7.77 12.18 2.44
N ALA A 65 7.84 10.86 2.64
CA ALA A 65 6.65 10.04 2.88
C ALA A 65 6.01 10.36 4.24
N VAL A 66 4.68 10.41 4.30
CA VAL A 66 3.95 10.57 5.57
C VAL A 66 3.30 9.23 5.91
N THR A 67 3.51 8.75 7.13
CA THR A 67 2.88 7.49 7.57
C THR A 67 2.11 7.69 8.86
N ASP A 68 1.04 6.91 9.02
CA ASP A 68 0.31 6.80 10.27
C ASP A 68 0.02 5.32 10.51
N ILE A 69 0.88 4.69 11.32
CA ILE A 69 0.92 3.23 11.49
C ILE A 69 0.48 2.87 12.90
N ARG A 70 -0.73 2.33 13.02
CA ARG A 70 -1.32 1.81 14.26
C ARG A 70 -1.15 2.77 15.46
N TRP A 71 -0.37 2.40 16.47
CA TRP A 71 -0.17 3.16 17.71
C TRP A 71 1.04 4.09 17.65
N HIS A 72 1.91 3.97 16.65
CA HIS A 72 3.11 4.80 16.53
C HIS A 72 2.77 6.26 16.17
N GLY A 73 1.53 6.51 15.72
CA GLY A 73 1.08 7.82 15.33
C GLY A 73 1.63 8.24 13.96
N ARG A 74 1.53 9.55 13.69
CA ARG A 74 1.91 10.13 12.41
C ARG A 74 3.41 10.48 12.38
N THR A 75 4.12 10.00 11.36
CA THR A 75 5.50 10.37 11.03
C THR A 75 5.58 11.13 9.70
N GLU A 76 6.53 12.05 9.61
CA GLU A 76 6.79 12.90 8.47
C GLU A 76 8.22 12.69 7.97
N GLY A 77 8.34 12.10 6.78
CA GLY A 77 9.60 11.75 6.16
C GLY A 77 10.12 10.37 6.59
N LYS A 78 10.96 9.81 5.70
CA LYS A 78 11.53 8.47 5.86
C LYS A 78 12.40 8.34 7.11
N LYS A 79 13.16 9.39 7.44
CA LYS A 79 14.02 9.41 8.63
C LYS A 79 13.22 9.19 9.92
N GLN A 80 12.14 9.96 10.10
CA GLN A 80 11.29 9.84 11.29
C GLN A 80 10.59 8.48 11.34
N LEU A 81 10.12 7.97 10.19
CA LEU A 81 9.58 6.61 10.10
C LEU A 81 10.55 5.54 10.62
N VAL A 82 11.84 5.62 10.24
CA VAL A 82 12.85 4.66 10.71
C VAL A 82 13.04 4.75 12.22
N GLU A 83 13.32 5.95 12.72
CA GLU A 83 13.67 6.20 14.13
C GLU A 83 12.50 5.92 15.09
N GLU A 84 11.26 6.24 14.69
CA GLU A 84 10.10 6.18 15.59
C GLU A 84 9.23 4.92 15.41
N VAL A 85 9.31 4.24 14.26
CA VAL A 85 8.47 3.06 13.99
C VAL A 85 9.32 1.80 13.86
N PHE A 86 10.29 1.81 12.96
CA PHE A 86 11.03 0.58 12.62
C PHE A 86 12.01 0.16 13.72
N ASP A 87 12.69 1.09 14.36
CA ASP A 87 13.56 0.81 15.51
C ASP A 87 12.77 0.24 16.71
N GLU A 88 11.56 0.77 16.94
CA GLU A 88 10.67 0.26 17.99
C GLU A 88 10.19 -1.16 17.66
N LEU A 89 9.73 -1.40 16.43
CA LEU A 89 9.29 -2.72 15.97
C LEU A 89 10.39 -3.78 16.07
N HIS A 90 11.64 -3.42 15.76
CA HIS A 90 12.79 -4.30 15.95
C HIS A 90 12.96 -4.78 17.40
N SER A 91 12.71 -3.88 18.36
CA SER A 91 12.80 -4.21 19.78
C SER A 91 11.64 -5.10 20.27
N LEU A 92 10.44 -4.91 19.72
CA LEU A 92 9.19 -5.49 20.22
C LEU A 92 8.78 -6.81 19.56
N VAL A 93 8.96 -6.95 18.25
CA VAL A 93 8.40 -8.08 17.50
C VAL A 93 9.29 -9.31 17.66
N LYS A 94 8.89 -10.22 18.56
CA LYS A 94 9.59 -11.50 18.79
C LYS A 94 8.86 -12.72 18.20
N SER A 95 7.60 -12.57 17.80
CA SER A 95 6.74 -13.64 17.28
C SER A 95 7.01 -13.99 15.81
N ALA A 96 6.90 -15.27 15.45
CA ALA A 96 7.10 -15.80 14.10
C ALA A 96 5.81 -15.79 13.28
N ASP A 97 5.17 -14.63 13.19
CA ASP A 97 3.87 -14.52 12.54
C ASP A 97 3.98 -14.53 11.03
N GLY A 98 3.00 -15.14 10.38
CA GLY A 98 2.82 -15.05 8.94
C GLY A 98 2.01 -13.81 8.58
N TYR A 99 2.37 -13.16 7.47
CA TYR A 99 1.61 -12.04 6.94
C TYR A 99 1.09 -12.36 5.54
N VAL A 100 -0.18 -12.07 5.30
CA VAL A 100 -0.81 -12.17 3.99
C VAL A 100 -1.44 -10.82 3.66
N LEU A 101 -1.28 -10.39 2.41
CA LEU A 101 -1.93 -9.20 1.90
C LEU A 101 -2.91 -9.63 0.80
N SER A 102 -4.15 -9.18 0.88
CA SER A 102 -5.22 -9.58 -0.02
C SER A 102 -6.10 -8.40 -0.44
N SER A 103 -7.02 -8.68 -1.36
CA SER A 103 -8.08 -7.77 -1.78
C SER A 103 -7.60 -6.38 -2.22
N PRO A 104 -6.58 -6.27 -3.11
CA PRO A 104 -6.13 -4.97 -3.61
C PRO A 104 -7.24 -4.27 -4.39
N VAL A 105 -7.52 -3.02 -4.01
CA VAL A 105 -8.28 -2.08 -4.82
C VAL A 105 -7.33 -0.95 -5.18
N ILE A 106 -6.94 -0.84 -6.46
CA ILE A 106 -5.94 0.13 -6.93
C ILE A 106 -6.57 1.04 -7.98
N GLU A 107 -6.49 2.34 -7.73
CA GLU A 107 -6.92 3.40 -8.63
C GLU A 107 -5.68 4.03 -9.26
N LEU A 108 -5.55 3.88 -10.58
CA LEU A 108 -4.47 4.46 -11.38
C LEU A 108 -4.99 4.84 -12.76
N ALA A 109 -4.87 6.13 -13.09
CA ALA A 109 -5.17 6.66 -14.41
C ALA A 109 -4.01 6.38 -15.39
N ALA A 110 -4.32 6.31 -16.68
CA ALA A 110 -3.31 6.07 -17.72
C ALA A 110 -2.25 7.18 -17.73
N GLY A 111 -0.97 6.80 -17.65
CA GLY A 111 0.16 7.73 -17.66
C GLY A 111 0.32 8.57 -16.38
N ALA A 112 -0.44 8.29 -15.32
CA ALA A 112 -0.31 8.99 -14.06
C ALA A 112 0.98 8.61 -13.34
N VAL A 113 1.55 9.57 -12.62
CA VAL A 113 2.73 9.38 -11.74
C VAL A 113 2.34 9.19 -10.27
N GLN A 114 1.03 9.20 -10.00
CA GLN A 114 0.44 8.99 -8.69
C GLN A 114 -0.65 7.93 -8.78
N ALA A 115 -0.81 7.17 -7.70
CA ALA A 115 -1.84 6.14 -7.57
C ALA A 115 -2.40 6.11 -6.16
N TYR A 116 -3.58 5.52 -6.00
CA TYR A 116 -4.16 5.19 -4.70
C TYR A 116 -4.42 3.69 -4.61
N GLY A 117 -4.31 3.12 -3.42
CA GLY A 117 -4.67 1.73 -3.23
C GLY A 117 -4.99 1.35 -1.80
N GLU A 118 -5.98 0.48 -1.68
CA GLU A 118 -6.41 -0.13 -0.44
C GLU A 118 -6.10 -1.61 -0.42
N TRP A 119 -5.73 -2.11 0.75
CA TRP A 119 -5.36 -3.51 0.93
C TRP A 119 -5.85 -4.05 2.26
N THR A 120 -6.22 -5.32 2.24
CA THR A 120 -6.46 -6.09 3.46
C THR A 120 -5.17 -6.76 3.89
N TRP A 121 -4.77 -6.52 5.13
CA TRP A 121 -3.65 -7.18 5.77
C TRP A 121 -4.15 -8.24 6.74
N HIS A 122 -3.46 -9.36 6.78
CA HIS A 122 -3.79 -10.50 7.62
C HIS A 122 -2.53 -10.92 8.37
N ARG A 123 -2.60 -10.95 9.70
CA ARG A 123 -1.55 -11.55 10.53
C ARG A 123 -2.03 -12.90 11.03
N HIS A 124 -1.29 -13.92 10.66
CA HIS A 124 -1.53 -15.29 11.06
C HIS A 124 -0.56 -15.65 12.19
N ILE A 125 -1.13 -15.98 13.34
CA ILE A 125 -0.37 -16.62 14.40
C ILE A 125 -0.60 -18.12 14.28
N CYS A 126 0.43 -18.83 13.87
CA CYS A 126 0.44 -20.29 13.78
C CYS A 126 1.22 -20.83 14.98
N GLU A 127 0.55 -21.24 16.06
CA GLU A 127 1.27 -21.84 17.20
C GLU A 127 1.12 -23.35 17.14
N PHE A 128 2.01 -24.15 16.53
CA PHE A 128 1.66 -25.57 16.43
C PHE A 128 2.74 -26.65 16.65
N ARG A 129 2.41 -27.68 17.45
CA ARG A 129 3.11 -28.89 17.89
C ARG A 129 2.16 -30.06 17.62
N THR A 130 2.75 -31.22 17.39
CA THR A 130 2.12 -32.37 16.77
C THR A 130 1.73 -33.42 17.81
N THR A 131 1.78 -34.72 17.51
CA THR A 131 1.34 -35.85 18.38
C THR A 131 1.85 -35.79 19.84
N GLY A 132 2.85 -34.93 20.14
CA GLY A 132 3.40 -34.62 21.46
C GLY A 132 3.14 -33.20 22.03
N GLY A 133 2.04 -32.51 21.69
CA GLY A 133 1.59 -31.30 22.41
C GLY A 133 1.24 -30.12 21.49
N LEU A 134 1.15 -28.90 22.04
CA LEU A 134 0.51 -27.67 21.50
C LEU A 134 0.39 -27.42 19.97
N MET A 135 -0.65 -27.87 19.26
CA MET A 135 -1.03 -27.42 17.89
C MET A 135 -2.06 -26.28 17.89
N ARG A 136 -1.89 -25.24 17.07
CA ARG A 136 -2.83 -24.11 16.88
C ARG A 136 -2.66 -23.51 15.48
N VAL A 137 -3.78 -23.51 14.76
CA VAL A 137 -4.08 -22.58 13.68
C VAL A 137 -5.60 -22.41 13.71
N TRP A 138 -6.13 -21.19 13.66
CA TRP A 138 -7.34 -20.92 12.89
C TRP A 138 -7.43 -19.44 12.52
N GLY A 139 -7.53 -19.18 11.20
CA GLY A 139 -7.77 -17.87 10.58
C GLY A 139 -6.63 -16.83 10.69
N PRO A 140 -6.73 -15.69 9.99
CA PRO A 140 -5.97 -14.50 10.38
C PRO A 140 -6.38 -14.10 11.81
N TRP A 141 -5.41 -13.95 12.71
CA TRP A 141 -5.65 -13.53 14.08
C TRP A 141 -5.98 -12.04 14.17
N LEU A 142 -5.35 -11.24 13.29
CA LEU A 142 -5.66 -9.83 13.10
C LEU A 142 -5.92 -9.56 11.62
N GLU A 143 -6.91 -8.72 11.35
CA GLU A 143 -7.13 -8.12 10.04
C GLU A 143 -6.86 -6.62 10.12
N GLY A 144 -6.16 -6.08 9.13
CA GLY A 144 -5.87 -4.67 9.01
C GLY A 144 -6.26 -4.10 7.66
N ARG A 145 -6.25 -2.78 7.58
CA ARG A 145 -6.47 -2.01 6.35
C ARG A 145 -5.27 -1.11 6.11
N TYR A 146 -4.66 -1.26 4.95
CA TYR A 146 -3.78 -0.23 4.40
C TYR A 146 -4.59 0.67 3.48
N LYS A 147 -4.35 1.97 3.60
CA LYS A 147 -4.70 2.98 2.60
C LYS A 147 -3.42 3.68 2.22
N CYS A 148 -3.11 3.71 0.94
CA CYS A 148 -1.81 4.17 0.48
C CYS A 148 -1.93 5.07 -0.74
N HIS A 149 -1.21 6.18 -0.72
CA HIS A 149 -0.85 6.91 -1.93
C HIS A 149 0.53 6.46 -2.39
N TYR A 150 0.69 6.35 -3.69
CA TYR A 150 1.94 5.98 -4.32
C TYR A 150 2.40 7.09 -5.25
N GLU A 151 3.71 7.23 -5.38
CA GLU A 151 4.33 8.14 -6.32
C GLU A 151 5.45 7.41 -7.07
N ARG A 152 5.58 7.72 -8.36
CA ARG A 152 6.65 7.20 -9.19
C ARG A 152 7.89 8.08 -9.08
N VAL A 153 8.96 7.55 -8.49
CA VAL A 153 10.25 8.23 -8.30
C VAL A 153 11.33 7.43 -9.01
N ASP A 154 12.10 8.08 -9.88
CA ASP A 154 13.18 7.45 -10.66
C ASP A 154 12.74 6.18 -11.41
N GLY A 155 11.53 6.22 -11.96
CA GLY A 155 10.95 5.11 -12.73
C GLY A 155 10.48 3.92 -11.87
N ARG A 156 10.37 4.07 -10.55
CA ARG A 156 9.84 3.03 -9.65
C ARG A 156 8.72 3.57 -8.79
N TRP A 157 7.69 2.76 -8.58
CA TRP A 157 6.64 3.10 -7.63
C TRP A 157 7.14 3.00 -6.19
N LYS A 158 6.75 3.98 -5.36
CA LYS A 158 7.07 4.06 -3.92
C LYS A 158 5.86 4.51 -3.11
N PHE A 159 5.86 4.23 -1.81
CA PHE A 159 4.88 4.76 -0.87
C PHE A 159 5.10 6.26 -0.65
N LYS A 160 4.05 7.05 -0.90
CA LYS A 160 4.00 8.48 -0.61
C LYS A 160 3.30 8.73 0.72
N ASP A 161 2.13 8.14 0.89
CA ASP A 161 1.41 8.16 2.15
C ASP A 161 0.97 6.75 2.52
N MET A 162 1.05 6.40 3.80
CA MET A 162 0.59 5.11 4.30
C MET A 162 -0.19 5.28 5.60
N TRP A 163 -1.46 4.91 5.57
CA TRP A 163 -2.27 4.74 6.77
C TRP A 163 -2.52 3.26 7.00
N PHE A 164 -2.31 2.80 8.23
CA PHE A 164 -2.54 1.43 8.63
C PHE A 164 -3.24 1.35 9.99
N ARG A 165 -4.32 0.58 10.06
CA ARG A 165 -4.98 0.18 11.30
C ARG A 165 -5.38 -1.28 11.27
N VAL A 166 -5.32 -1.92 12.44
CA VAL A 166 -6.01 -3.19 12.68
C VAL A 166 -7.49 -2.88 12.82
N VAL A 167 -8.32 -3.62 12.09
CA VAL A 167 -9.79 -3.47 12.07
C VAL A 167 -10.50 -4.66 12.69
N LEU A 168 -9.86 -5.83 12.75
CA LEU A 168 -10.40 -7.01 13.44
C LEU A 168 -9.31 -7.74 14.25
N PRO A 169 -9.66 -8.35 15.39
CA PRO A 169 -10.95 -8.24 16.08
C PRO A 169 -11.17 -6.81 16.62
N ASP A 170 -12.41 -6.46 16.97
CA ASP A 170 -12.78 -5.12 17.46
C ASP A 170 -12.00 -4.67 18.73
N ALA A 171 -11.31 -5.61 19.38
CA ALA A 171 -10.32 -5.36 20.41
C ALA A 171 -9.02 -6.08 20.05
N ASP A 172 -7.90 -5.36 20.10
CA ASP A 172 -6.57 -5.92 19.95
C ASP A 172 -5.86 -5.81 21.31
N PRO A 173 -5.85 -6.88 22.13
CA PRO A 173 -5.28 -6.83 23.48
C PRO A 173 -3.83 -6.36 23.50
N GLY A 174 -3.06 -6.65 22.43
CA GLY A 174 -1.70 -6.17 22.28
C GLY A 174 -1.61 -4.67 21.97
N HIS A 175 -2.63 -4.09 21.31
CA HIS A 175 -2.76 -2.64 21.18
C HIS A 175 -3.03 -2.00 22.56
N ASP A 176 -3.98 -2.55 23.31
CA ASP A 176 -4.43 -1.95 24.58
C ASP A 176 -3.34 -2.01 25.64
N GLU A 177 -2.65 -3.14 25.78
CA GLU A 177 -1.48 -3.28 26.66
C GLU A 177 -0.34 -2.31 26.27
N MET A 178 -0.14 -2.06 24.98
CA MET A 178 0.88 -1.11 24.52
C MET A 178 0.49 0.34 24.85
N GLN A 179 -0.77 0.72 24.61
CA GLN A 179 -1.26 2.06 24.96
C GLN A 179 -1.14 2.32 26.46
N GLU A 180 -1.43 1.34 27.30
CA GLU A 180 -1.21 1.45 28.74
C GLU A 180 0.27 1.66 29.09
N ARG A 181 1.19 0.90 28.47
CA ARG A 181 2.63 1.08 28.69
C ARG A 181 3.11 2.46 28.28
N LEU A 182 2.67 2.98 27.14
CA LEU A 182 3.02 4.32 26.66
C LEU A 182 2.47 5.41 27.60
N ALA A 183 1.23 5.26 28.06
CA ALA A 183 0.61 6.16 29.03
C ALA A 183 1.38 6.18 30.36
N VAL A 184 1.87 5.03 30.83
CA VAL A 184 2.68 4.91 32.06
C VAL A 184 4.09 5.47 31.87
N ALA A 185 4.69 5.32 30.69
CA ALA A 185 6.03 5.83 30.37
C ALA A 185 6.09 7.36 30.21
N GLY A 186 4.95 8.06 30.21
CA GLY A 186 4.88 9.51 30.01
C GLY A 186 5.14 9.95 28.57
N THR A 187 5.28 9.00 27.64
CA THR A 187 5.37 9.27 26.20
C THR A 187 3.96 9.55 25.71
N GLN A 188 3.61 10.83 25.50
CA GLN A 188 2.35 11.14 24.84
C GLN A 188 2.37 10.51 23.45
N PRO A 189 1.36 9.72 23.05
CA PRO A 189 1.27 9.26 21.67
C PRO A 189 1.25 10.50 20.78
N HIS A 190 2.23 10.60 19.87
CA HIS A 190 2.29 11.66 18.87
C HIS A 190 0.95 11.64 18.14
N ARG A 191 0.19 12.74 18.29
CA ARG A 191 -1.19 12.96 17.81
C ARG A 191 -1.65 11.81 16.92
N THR A 192 -2.43 10.87 17.46
CA THR A 192 -3.18 9.91 16.64
C THR A 192 -3.93 10.75 15.63
N GLY A 193 -3.44 10.76 14.39
CA GLY A 193 -4.04 11.56 13.37
C GLY A 193 -5.47 11.04 13.27
N THR A 194 -6.46 11.89 13.56
CA THR A 194 -7.81 11.70 13.02
C THR A 194 -7.80 11.93 11.50
N GLY A 195 -6.68 11.60 10.85
CA GLY A 195 -6.36 11.80 9.45
C GLY A 195 -6.99 10.65 8.71
N LEU A 196 -8.25 10.84 8.36
CA LEU A 196 -8.75 10.26 7.13
C LEU A 196 -7.67 10.53 6.07
N ILE A 197 -7.07 9.48 5.51
CA ILE A 197 -6.76 9.53 4.08
C ILE A 197 -8.14 9.64 3.42
N ARG A 198 -8.63 10.88 3.33
CA ARG A 198 -9.82 11.21 2.54
C ARG A 198 -9.38 10.90 1.13
N ARG A 199 -10.12 9.99 0.48
CA ARG A 199 -10.25 10.00 -0.97
C ARG A 199 -10.43 11.47 -1.36
N ASP A 200 -9.51 12.04 -2.12
CA ASP A 200 -9.61 13.43 -2.56
C ASP A 200 -11.04 13.67 -3.11
N GLN A 201 -11.67 14.74 -2.64
CA GLN A 201 -13.11 14.98 -2.67
C GLN A 201 -13.70 15.12 -4.09
N ASP A 202 -15.01 14.85 -4.19
CA ASP A 202 -15.94 15.24 -5.27
C ASP A 202 -15.82 14.59 -6.66
N ALA A 203 -16.60 13.52 -6.86
CA ALA A 203 -17.28 13.29 -8.13
C ALA A 203 -18.75 13.72 -7.96
N PRO A 204 -19.26 14.70 -8.72
CA PRO A 204 -20.68 15.04 -8.65
C PRO A 204 -21.50 14.01 -9.45
N GLY A 205 -22.48 13.42 -8.79
CA GLY A 205 -23.59 12.71 -9.44
C GLY A 205 -23.61 11.21 -9.14
N ASP A 206 -24.63 10.76 -8.42
CA ASP A 206 -25.87 10.31 -9.07
C ASP A 206 -26.91 10.11 -7.96
N ALA A 207 -27.66 11.19 -7.66
CA ALA A 207 -28.93 11.03 -6.97
C ALA A 207 -29.91 10.50 -8.01
N ARG A 208 -30.23 9.22 -7.94
CA ARG A 208 -31.29 8.62 -8.73
C ARG A 208 -32.14 7.67 -7.89
N PRO A 209 -33.41 7.52 -8.29
CA PRO A 209 -34.59 7.95 -7.53
C PRO A 209 -35.07 6.96 -6.47
#